data_AF-A0A7C3GL25-F1
#
_entry.id   AF-A0A7C3GL25-F1
#
_cell.length_a   1.000
_cell.length_b   1.000
_cell.length_c   1.000
_cell.angle_alpha   90.00
_cell.angle_beta   90.00
_cell.angle_gamma   90.00
#
_symmetry.space_group_name_H-M   'P 1'
#
loop_
_entity.id
_entity.type
_entity.pdbx_description
1 polymer ?
#
loop_
_entity_poly.entity_id
_entity_poly.type
_entity_poly.pdbx_seq_one_letter_code
_entity_poly.pdbx_strand_id
1 'polypeptide(L)' 'LVQAAREGGALGAKMSGAGWGGNMIALVTAESRGRVEMMLRLAGAARVIVTQVR' A
#
# COMPACT_ATOMS: atom_id res chain seq x y z
N LEU A 1 -4.79 -5.70 3.71
CA LEU A 1 -3.86 -4.66 3.19
C LEU A 1 -3.88 -4.53 1.66
N VAL A 2 -3.63 -5.59 0.88
CA VAL A 2 -3.66 -5.51 -0.60
C VAL A 2 -5.00 -4.95 -1.12
N GLN A 3 -6.12 -5.48 -0.62
CA GLN A 3 -7.46 -5.00 -0.98
C GLN A 3 -7.64 -3.51 -0.64
N ALA A 4 -7.32 -3.10 0.59
CA ALA A 4 -7.40 -1.70 1.01
C ALA A 4 -6.55 -0.75 0.14
N ALA A 5 -5.36 -1.18 -0.29
CA ALA A 5 -4.56 -0.41 -1.26
C ALA A 5 -5.30 -0.27 -2.60
N ARG A 6 -5.89 -1.35 -3.13
CA ARG A 6 -6.64 -1.32 -4.39
C ARG A 6 -7.87 -0.42 -4.30
N GLU A 7 -8.64 -0.52 -3.23
CA GLU A 7 -9.80 0.35 -2.96
C GLU A 7 -9.40 1.82 -2.76
N GLY A 8 -8.18 2.05 -2.26
CA GLY A 8 -7.59 3.39 -2.14
C GLY A 8 -7.10 4.00 -3.46
N GLY A 9 -7.05 3.23 -4.55
CA GLY A 9 -6.60 3.69 -5.86
C GLY A 9 -5.16 3.33 -6.22
N ALA A 10 -4.60 2.27 -5.61
CA ALA A 10 -3.31 1.73 -6.05
C ALA A 10 -3.42 1.06 -7.43
N LEU A 11 -2.47 1.34 -8.32
CA LEU A 11 -2.34 0.71 -9.64
C LEU A 11 -2.09 -0.80 -9.54
N GLY A 12 -1.45 -1.23 -8.45
CA GLY A 12 -1.26 -2.63 -8.08
C GLY A 12 -0.74 -2.75 -6.65
N ALA A 13 -0.93 -3.91 -6.02
CA ALA A 13 -0.41 -4.17 -4.69
C ALA A 13 -0.12 -5.66 -4.48
N LYS A 14 0.90 -5.98 -3.68
CA LYS A 14 1.26 -7.36 -3.33
C LYS A 14 1.87 -7.46 -1.94
N MET A 15 1.71 -8.62 -1.31
CA MET A 15 2.49 -8.98 -0.14
C MET A 15 3.97 -9.17 -0.53
N SER A 16 4.88 -8.80 0.36
CA SER A 16 6.33 -8.98 0.24
C SER A 16 6.83 -9.76 1.45
N GLY A 17 7.59 -10.84 1.22
CA GLY A 17 8.03 -11.76 2.28
C GLY A 17 7.68 -13.25 2.05
N ALA A 18 7.52 -13.68 0.79
CA ALA A 18 7.33 -15.09 0.42
C ALA A 18 6.19 -15.86 1.15
N GLY A 19 5.17 -15.15 1.65
CA GLY A 19 4.00 -15.76 2.30
C GLY A 19 4.01 -15.71 3.84
N TRP A 20 5.10 -15.29 4.47
CA TRP A 20 5.22 -15.17 5.93
C TRP A 20 4.66 -13.86 6.51
N GLY A 21 3.97 -13.07 5.67
CA GLY A 21 3.43 -11.77 6.05
C GLY A 21 4.50 -10.70 6.21
N GLY A 22 4.25 -9.73 7.08
CA GLY A 22 5.11 -8.57 7.30
C GLY A 22 4.73 -7.40 6.38
N ASN A 23 5.42 -7.28 5.24
CA ASN A 23 5.33 -6.10 4.40
C ASN A 23 4.39 -6.26 3.21
N MET A 24 3.86 -5.13 2.73
CA MET A 24 3.05 -5.04 1.53
C MET A 24 3.54 -3.84 0.71
N ILE A 25 3.65 -4.02 -0.60
CA ILE A 25 4.07 -2.96 -1.53
C ILE A 25 2.89 -2.63 -2.43
N ALA A 26 2.60 -1.34 -2.59
CA ALA A 26 1.59 -0.82 -3.49
C ALA A 26 2.21 0.21 -4.44
N LEU A 27 1.90 0.10 -5.72
CA LEU A 27 2.24 1.10 -6.72
C LEU A 27 1.10 2.11 -6.80
N VAL A 28 1.42 3.39 -6.66
CA VAL A 28 0.45 4.49 -6.60
C VAL A 28 0.89 5.63 -7.50
N THR A 29 -0.04 6.51 -7.86
CA THR A 29 0.29 7.80 -8.49
C THR A 29 0.42 8.88 -7.42
N ALA A 30 0.89 10.07 -7.79
CA ALA A 30 0.99 11.20 -6.87
C ALA A 30 -0.40 11.59 -6.31
N GLU A 31 -1.43 11.49 -7.15
CA GLU A 31 -2.82 11.83 -6.84
C GLU A 31 -3.43 10.81 -5.87
N SER A 32 -3.17 9.51 -6.06
CA SER A 32 -3.77 8.47 -5.21
C SER A 32 -3.01 8.22 -3.90
N ARG A 33 -1.77 8.71 -3.77
CA ARG A 33 -0.90 8.49 -2.60
C ARG A 33 -1.61 8.71 -1.26
N GLY A 34 -2.23 9.87 -1.05
CA GLY A 34 -2.83 10.24 0.23
C GLY A 34 -4.01 9.33 0.62
N ARG A 35 -4.87 9.01 -0.36
CA ARG A 35 -6.01 8.11 -0.15
C ARG A 35 -5.55 6.69 0.15
N VAL A 36 -4.55 6.18 -0.59
CA VAL A 36 -3.98 4.84 -0.35
C VAL A 36 -3.36 4.78 1.04
N GLU A 37 -2.56 5.77 1.45
CA GLU A 37 -1.95 5.80 2.79
C GLU A 37 -3.01 5.74 3.90
N MET A 38 -4.08 6.55 3.80
CA MET A 38 -5.18 6.54 4.76
C MET A 38 -5.86 5.17 4.85
N MET A 39 -6.21 4.58 3.70
CA MET A 39 -6.86 3.26 3.66
C MET A 39 -6.00 2.16 4.26
N LEU A 40 -4.68 2.22 4.06
CA LEU A 40 -3.76 1.26 4.67
C LEU A 40 -3.71 1.39 6.19
N ARG A 41 -3.68 2.63 6.72
CA ARG A 41 -3.72 2.88 8.17
C ARG A 41 -5.03 2.39 8.78
N LEU A 42 -6.17 2.70 8.16
CA LEU A 42 -7.50 2.23 8.60
C LEU A 42 -7.60 0.70 8.57
N ALA A 43 -6.96 0.05 7.60
CA ALA A 43 -6.88 -1.41 7.50
C ALA A 43 -5.83 -2.04 8.44
N GLY A 44 -5.22 -1.27 9.34
CA GLY A 44 -4.30 -1.78 10.37
C GLY A 44 -2.82 -1.82 10.00
N ALA A 45 -2.37 -1.10 8.95
CA ALA A 45 -0.94 -1.00 8.66
C ALA A 45 -0.20 -0.30 9.81
N ALA A 46 0.71 -1.02 10.47
CA ALA A 46 1.48 -0.48 11.59
C ALA A 46 2.38 0.71 11.20
N ARG A 47 2.89 0.70 9.96
CA ARG A 47 3.69 1.79 9.38
C ARG A 47 3.48 1.84 7.87
N VAL A 48 3.51 3.05 7.31
CA VAL A 48 3.53 3.28 5.85
C VAL A 48 4.80 4.06 5.52
N ILE A 49 5.55 3.58 4.53
CA ILE A 49 6.75 4.25 4.00
C ILE A 49 6.48 4.53 2.52
N VAL A 50 6.74 5.76 2.08
CA VAL A 50 6.59 6.15 0.68
C VAL A 50 7.96 6.37 0.07
N THR A 51 8.17 5.78 -1.11
CA THR A 51 9.36 5.98 -1.94
C THR A 51 8.93 6.26 -3.38
N GLN A 52 9.82 6.88 -4.16
CA GLN A 52 9.62 7.18 -5.57
C GLN A 52 10.53 6.28 -6.41
N VAL A 53 9.95 5.61 -7.40
CA VAL A 53 10.71 4.86 -8.42
C VAL A 53 11.34 5.88 -9.39
N ARG A 54 12.64 5.72 -9.68
CA ARG A 54 13.38 6.53 -10.67
C ARG A 54 13.52 5.78 -11.98
#